data_AF-A0A4U8USL0-F1
#
_entry.id   AF-A0A4U8USL0-F1
#
_cell.length_a   1.000
_cell.length_b   1.000
_cell.length_c   1.000
_cell.angle_alpha   90.00
_cell.angle_beta   90.00
_cell.angle_gamma   90.00
#
_symmetry.space_group_name_H-M   'P 1'
#
loop_
_entity.id
_entity.type
_entity.pdbx_description
1 polymer ?
#
loop_
_entity_poly.entity_id
_entity_poly.type
_entity_poly.pdbx_seq_one_letter_code
_entity_poly.pdbx_strand_id
1 'polypeptide(L)'
;MPSTSGRNVSINLQILKRRLIKEKETIKNTEIKGRREFYLMHPVRKEVRLEELRGKVLRVVVPKVEPPYVNYLNYSVKAEKERGYGPGVVMEILRVIADELDLTYEFLESPEGEWGTFDNGTWTGAFGELVNGRADIIAGATIMQYDRSQASDLTYPFQFEMTGMLIRSPEQYTDNTFLIVTEPFKLEVWGLAAATICVSAIALKCITTALRSQMEIQYSFVQCVWIFFSVFVQQGVPIQPTSWSSRSMLSFWWLASITLLATYTGSLVALFAVDKTVLSFKSNEICRKFT
;
A
#
# COMPACT_ATOMS: atom_id res chain seq x y z
N MET A 1 -14.11 8.58 24.53
CA MET A 1 -15.02 7.44 24.33
C MET A 1 -16.41 7.96 24.00
N PRO A 2 -16.96 7.60 22.83
CA PRO A 2 -18.40 7.43 22.69
C PRO A 2 -18.73 6.03 22.16
N SER A 3 -19.70 5.39 22.80
CA SER A 3 -20.28 4.10 22.43
C SER A 3 -21.14 4.21 21.18
N THR A 4 -20.85 3.42 20.15
CA THR A 4 -21.77 3.24 19.00
C THR A 4 -22.54 1.94 19.15
N SER A 5 -23.81 2.13 19.51
CA SER A 5 -24.92 1.17 19.47
C SER A 5 -24.88 0.27 18.22
N GLY A 6 -24.67 -1.03 18.41
CA GLY A 6 -24.83 -2.04 17.37
C GLY A 6 -26.29 -2.12 16.92
N ARG A 7 -26.56 -1.74 15.66
CA ARG A 7 -27.84 -2.05 15.02
C ARG A 7 -27.85 -3.54 14.71
N ASN A 8 -28.61 -4.31 15.49
CA ASN A 8 -28.99 -5.67 15.15
C ASN A 8 -29.84 -5.65 13.88
N VAL A 9 -29.22 -5.89 12.73
CA VAL A 9 -29.93 -6.26 11.50
C VAL A 9 -30.14 -7.77 11.57
N SER A 10 -31.13 -8.20 12.36
CA SER A 10 -31.59 -9.58 12.33
C SER A 10 -32.34 -9.79 11.01
N ILE A 11 -31.64 -10.26 9.98
CA ILE A 11 -32.27 -10.75 8.76
C ILE A 11 -33.12 -11.95 9.18
N ASN A 12 -34.44 -11.77 9.12
CA ASN A 12 -35.38 -12.80 9.55
C ASN A 12 -35.33 -13.97 8.54
N LEU A 13 -34.58 -15.03 8.88
CA LEU A 13 -34.36 -16.22 8.04
C LEU A 13 -35.68 -16.84 7.55
N GLN A 14 -36.79 -16.66 8.27
CA GLN A 14 -38.10 -17.14 7.83
C GLN A 14 -38.62 -16.38 6.60
N ILE A 15 -38.29 -15.10 6.45
CA ILE A 15 -38.66 -14.30 5.27
C ILE A 15 -37.86 -14.77 4.05
N LEU A 16 -36.58 -15.11 4.25
CA LEU A 16 -35.73 -15.68 3.19
C LEU A 16 -36.22 -17.07 2.76
N LYS A 17 -36.56 -17.95 3.73
CA LYS A 17 -37.18 -19.26 3.43
C LYS A 17 -38.49 -19.13 2.65
N ARG A 18 -39.35 -18.18 3.01
CA ARG A 18 -40.61 -17.94 2.29
C ARG A 18 -40.39 -17.42 0.87
N ARG A 19 -39.38 -16.56 0.63
CA ARG A 19 -39.00 -16.11 -0.72
C ARG A 19 -38.52 -17.27 -1.59
N LEU A 20 -37.63 -18.12 -1.06
CA LEU A 20 -37.11 -19.29 -1.77
C LEU A 20 -38.22 -20.30 -2.11
N ILE A 21 -39.18 -20.53 -1.22
CA ILE A 21 -40.34 -21.41 -1.49
C ILE A 21 -41.23 -20.81 -2.60
N LYS A 22 -41.48 -19.51 -2.56
CA LYS A 22 -42.32 -18.82 -3.55
C LYS A 22 -41.67 -18.79 -4.94
N GLU A 23 -40.35 -18.65 -4.98
CA GLU A 23 -39.55 -18.74 -6.20
C GLU A 23 -39.61 -20.17 -6.79
N LYS A 24 -39.55 -21.19 -5.92
CA LYS A 24 -39.73 -22.61 -6.29
C LYS A 24 -41.10 -22.92 -6.91
N GLU A 25 -42.18 -22.35 -6.37
CA GLU A 25 -43.54 -22.50 -6.93
C GLU A 25 -43.71 -21.78 -8.27
N THR A 26 -43.07 -20.62 -8.42
CA THR A 26 -43.11 -19.83 -9.67
C THR A 26 -42.39 -20.57 -10.80
N ILE A 27 -41.27 -21.22 -10.50
CA ILE A 27 -40.50 -22.05 -11.45
C ILE A 27 -41.31 -23.28 -11.89
N LYS A 28 -41.99 -23.96 -10.97
CA LYS A 28 -42.82 -25.13 -11.27
C LYS A 28 -43.98 -24.82 -12.24
N ASN A 29 -44.58 -23.63 -12.09
CA ASN A 29 -45.62 -23.15 -13.01
C ASN A 29 -45.06 -22.71 -14.37
N THR A 30 -43.77 -22.42 -14.47
CA THR A 30 -43.09 -22.02 -15.70
C THR A 30 -42.61 -23.23 -16.51
N GLU A 31 -42.21 -24.32 -15.83
CA GLU A 31 -41.94 -25.63 -16.45
C GLU A 31 -43.17 -26.20 -17.19
N ILE A 32 -44.38 -25.98 -16.67
CA ILE A 32 -45.64 -26.42 -17.31
C ILE A 32 -45.92 -25.64 -18.61
N LYS A 33 -45.28 -24.49 -18.85
CA LYS A 33 -45.50 -23.62 -20.01
C LYS A 33 -44.50 -23.82 -21.18
N GLY A 34 -43.76 -24.91 -21.21
CA GLY A 34 -43.09 -25.37 -22.44
C GLY A 34 -41.89 -24.55 -22.91
N ARG A 35 -41.30 -23.70 -22.06
CA ARG A 35 -40.01 -23.05 -22.32
C ARG A 35 -38.96 -23.63 -21.39
N ARG A 36 -38.10 -24.51 -21.91
CA ARG A 36 -36.91 -25.00 -21.20
C ARG A 36 -35.85 -23.91 -21.21
N GLU A 37 -35.90 -23.01 -20.24
CA GLU A 37 -34.71 -22.22 -19.89
C GLU A 37 -33.78 -23.13 -19.07
N PHE A 38 -32.61 -23.43 -19.63
CA PHE A 38 -31.57 -24.20 -18.95
C PHE A 38 -30.93 -23.32 -17.86
N TYR A 39 -31.50 -23.37 -16.66
CA TYR A 39 -30.72 -23.05 -15.48
C TYR A 39 -29.81 -24.25 -15.20
N LEU A 40 -28.49 -24.02 -15.15
CA LEU A 40 -27.52 -24.99 -14.63
C LEU A 40 -27.87 -25.27 -13.17
N MET A 41 -28.75 -26.25 -12.97
CA MET A 41 -29.13 -26.74 -11.66
C MET A 41 -27.93 -27.50 -11.10
N HIS A 42 -27.20 -26.90 -10.16
CA HIS A 42 -26.41 -27.70 -9.24
C HIS A 42 -27.36 -28.69 -8.55
N PRO A 43 -27.02 -30.00 -8.50
CA PRO A 43 -27.85 -30.95 -7.77
C PRO A 43 -27.96 -30.50 -6.31
N VAL A 44 -29.20 -30.42 -5.82
CA VAL A 44 -29.51 -30.05 -4.43
C VAL A 44 -28.75 -31.00 -3.50
N ARG A 45 -27.72 -30.47 -2.85
CA ARG A 45 -26.76 -31.22 -2.04
C ARG A 45 -27.44 -31.72 -0.76
N LYS A 46 -27.05 -32.93 -0.33
CA LYS A 46 -27.47 -33.53 0.94
C LYS A 46 -26.97 -32.63 2.08
N GLU A 47 -27.85 -31.91 2.77
CA GLU A 47 -27.49 -31.11 3.95
C GLU A 47 -27.03 -32.05 5.07
N VAL A 48 -25.72 -32.19 5.25
CA VAL A 48 -25.14 -32.91 6.38
C VAL A 48 -25.26 -31.99 7.60
N ARG A 49 -25.92 -32.46 8.65
CA ARG A 49 -25.98 -31.70 9.91
C ARG A 49 -24.62 -31.73 10.59
N LEU A 50 -24.22 -30.62 11.22
CA LEU A 50 -22.96 -30.55 11.99
C LEU A 50 -22.86 -31.63 13.06
N GLU A 51 -23.98 -32.05 13.63
CA GLU A 51 -24.05 -33.14 14.62
C GLU A 51 -23.61 -34.49 14.04
N GLU A 52 -23.80 -34.73 12.74
CA GLU A 52 -23.40 -35.97 12.06
C GLU A 52 -21.89 -36.03 11.77
N LEU A 53 -21.17 -34.93 11.97
CA LEU A 53 -19.73 -34.87 11.81
C LEU A 53 -18.97 -35.17 13.10
N ARG A 54 -19.62 -35.11 14.27
CA ARG A 54 -18.94 -35.33 15.55
C ARG A 54 -18.30 -36.73 15.64
N GLY A 55 -17.05 -36.78 16.08
CA GLY A 55 -16.30 -38.04 16.26
C GLY A 55 -15.88 -38.73 14.96
N LYS A 56 -16.00 -38.08 13.80
CA LYS A 56 -15.57 -38.65 12.52
C LYS A 56 -14.11 -38.30 12.20
N VAL A 57 -13.50 -39.20 11.42
CA VAL A 57 -12.20 -38.96 10.78
C VAL A 57 -12.45 -38.38 9.39
N LEU A 58 -11.86 -37.23 9.09
CA LEU A 58 -11.94 -36.58 7.77
C LEU A 58 -10.58 -36.58 7.09
N ARG A 59 -10.56 -37.01 5.83
CA ARG A 59 -9.35 -37.02 5.00
C ARG A 59 -9.14 -35.63 4.41
N VAL A 60 -8.03 -35.00 4.76
CA VAL A 60 -7.70 -33.63 4.35
C VAL A 60 -6.55 -33.67 3.37
N VAL A 61 -6.77 -33.27 2.12
CA VAL A 61 -5.68 -33.13 1.15
C VAL A 61 -5.08 -31.74 1.23
N VAL A 62 -3.75 -31.69 1.32
CA VAL A 62 -2.97 -30.46 1.27
C VAL A 62 -2.30 -30.38 -0.10
N PRO A 63 -2.68 -29.43 -0.97
CA PRO A 63 -2.11 -29.30 -2.31
C PRO A 63 -0.68 -28.83 -2.24
N LYS A 64 -0.44 -27.64 -1.69
CA LYS A 64 0.87 -26.98 -1.77
C LYS A 64 1.25 -26.36 -0.43
N VAL A 65 2.53 -26.42 -0.11
CA VAL A 65 3.12 -25.63 0.98
C VAL A 65 3.16 -24.17 0.56
N GLU A 66 2.39 -23.33 1.23
CA GLU A 66 2.30 -21.91 0.92
C GLU A 66 2.27 -21.09 2.20
N PRO A 67 3.44 -20.67 2.73
CA PRO A 67 3.48 -19.76 3.86
C PRO A 67 2.82 -18.43 3.51
N PRO A 68 1.98 -17.84 4.39
CA PRO A 68 1.73 -18.23 5.79
C PRO A 68 0.54 -19.18 6.00
N TYR A 69 -0.12 -19.66 4.94
CA TYR A 69 -1.37 -20.43 5.01
C TYR A 69 -1.16 -21.87 5.46
N VAL A 70 -0.18 -22.55 4.85
CA VAL A 70 0.23 -23.90 5.19
C VAL A 70 1.75 -23.95 5.20
N ASN A 71 2.36 -24.25 6.35
CA ASN A 71 3.80 -24.27 6.53
C ASN A 71 4.23 -25.59 7.20
N TYR A 72 5.28 -26.22 6.68
CA TYR A 72 5.92 -27.34 7.36
C TYR A 72 7.06 -26.78 8.21
N LEU A 73 7.03 -27.01 9.53
CA LEU A 73 8.18 -26.71 10.37
C LEU A 73 9.37 -27.52 9.88
N ASN A 74 10.55 -26.90 9.84
CA ASN A 74 11.81 -27.60 9.66
C ASN A 74 11.88 -28.83 10.57
N TYR A 75 11.81 -30.01 9.95
CA TYR A 75 12.36 -31.31 10.35
C TYR A 75 12.73 -31.45 11.84
N SER A 76 11.72 -31.44 12.72
CA SER A 76 11.82 -32.24 13.93
C SER A 76 10.59 -33.13 13.97
N VAL A 77 10.83 -34.43 13.79
CA VAL A 77 9.86 -35.52 13.95
C VAL A 77 9.11 -35.41 15.30
N LYS A 78 9.67 -34.66 16.25
CA LYS A 78 9.09 -34.37 17.57
C LYS A 78 7.90 -33.40 17.52
N ALA A 79 7.97 -32.32 16.75
CA ALA A 79 6.90 -31.32 16.69
C ALA A 79 5.65 -31.85 15.95
N GLU A 80 5.86 -32.67 14.93
CA GLU A 80 4.81 -33.39 14.21
C GLU A 80 4.10 -34.40 15.11
N LYS A 81 4.85 -35.13 15.95
CA LYS A 81 4.32 -36.10 16.90
C LYS A 81 3.60 -35.46 18.10
N GLU A 82 3.96 -34.24 18.47
CA GLU A 82 3.33 -33.49 19.58
C GLU A 82 2.10 -32.68 19.14
N ARG A 83 2.02 -32.23 17.87
CA ARG A 83 0.89 -31.41 17.40
C ARG A 83 -0.05 -32.12 16.42
N GLY A 84 0.42 -33.08 15.63
CA GLY A 84 -0.41 -33.73 14.59
C GLY A 84 -0.73 -32.85 13.37
N TYR A 85 -0.29 -31.59 13.33
CA TYR A 85 -0.45 -30.64 12.21
C TYR A 85 0.69 -29.60 12.18
N GLY A 86 1.11 -29.18 10.98
CA GLY A 86 2.10 -28.09 10.77
C GLY A 86 1.52 -26.70 11.05
N PRO A 87 2.34 -25.66 11.31
CA PRO A 87 1.83 -24.30 11.53
C PRO A 87 1.28 -23.69 10.24
N GLY A 88 0.33 -22.78 10.38
CA GLY A 88 -0.23 -22.04 9.26
C GLY A 88 -1.64 -21.56 9.59
N VAL A 89 -2.06 -20.47 8.95
CA VAL A 89 -3.39 -19.89 9.20
C VAL A 89 -4.49 -20.93 8.97
N VAL A 90 -4.39 -21.72 7.90
CA VAL A 90 -5.39 -22.75 7.55
C VAL A 90 -5.34 -23.93 8.52
N MET A 91 -4.14 -24.30 8.97
CA MET A 91 -3.96 -25.41 9.91
C MET A 91 -4.52 -25.06 11.30
N GLU A 92 -4.35 -23.82 11.75
CA GLU A 92 -4.96 -23.32 12.98
C GLU A 92 -6.49 -23.25 12.88
N ILE A 93 -7.03 -22.88 11.72
CA ILE A 93 -8.48 -22.95 11.48
C ILE A 93 -8.98 -24.38 11.62
N LEU A 94 -8.31 -25.35 11.00
CA LEU A 94 -8.66 -26.77 11.15
C LEU A 94 -8.58 -27.22 12.60
N ARG A 95 -7.53 -26.85 13.34
CA ARG A 95 -7.41 -27.18 14.76
C ARG A 95 -8.61 -26.70 15.57
N VAL A 96 -9.02 -25.44 15.38
CA VAL A 96 -10.20 -24.89 16.08
C VAL A 96 -11.47 -25.64 15.70
N ILE A 97 -11.62 -26.05 14.43
CA ILE A 97 -12.77 -26.85 13.99
C ILE A 97 -12.73 -28.26 14.60
N ALA A 98 -11.55 -28.88 14.69
CA ALA A 98 -11.37 -30.17 15.36
C ALA A 98 -11.74 -30.10 16.84
N ASP A 99 -11.27 -29.08 17.55
CA ASP A 99 -11.54 -28.88 18.98
C ASP A 99 -13.05 -28.67 19.25
N GLU A 100 -13.76 -27.93 18.38
CA GLU A 100 -15.20 -27.62 18.55
C GLU A 100 -16.13 -28.78 18.15
N LEU A 101 -15.73 -29.58 17.15
CA LEU A 101 -16.55 -30.66 16.59
C LEU A 101 -16.09 -32.07 16.98
N ASP A 102 -15.03 -32.21 17.77
CA ASP A 102 -14.41 -33.49 18.14
C ASP A 102 -14.08 -34.32 16.88
N LEU A 103 -13.43 -33.67 15.90
CA LEU A 103 -13.03 -34.26 14.63
C LEU A 103 -11.57 -34.70 14.67
N THR A 104 -11.27 -35.79 13.99
CA THR A 104 -9.88 -36.20 13.72
C THR A 104 -9.57 -35.98 12.24
N TYR A 105 -8.43 -35.39 11.92
CA TYR A 105 -7.99 -35.21 10.53
C TYR A 105 -6.91 -36.21 10.17
N GLU A 106 -7.05 -36.81 9.00
CA GLU A 106 -6.00 -37.60 8.34
C GLU A 106 -5.48 -36.78 7.16
N PHE A 107 -4.23 -36.31 7.25
CA PHE A 107 -3.64 -35.50 6.19
C PHE A 107 -3.10 -36.37 5.06
N LEU A 108 -3.53 -36.07 3.85
CA LEU A 108 -3.07 -36.67 2.61
C LEU A 108 -2.26 -35.65 1.84
N GLU A 109 -1.13 -36.08 1.28
CA GLU A 109 -0.39 -35.27 0.32
C GLU A 109 -1.11 -35.33 -1.03
N SER A 110 -1.25 -34.17 -1.69
CA SER A 110 -1.76 -34.15 -3.06
C SER A 110 -0.76 -34.80 -4.00
N PRO A 111 -1.21 -35.61 -4.98
CA PRO A 111 -0.37 -35.98 -6.12
C PRO A 111 0.24 -34.71 -6.73
N GLU A 112 1.57 -34.73 -6.89
CA GLU A 112 2.38 -33.66 -7.51
C GLU A 112 2.42 -32.32 -6.76
N GLY A 113 1.80 -32.21 -5.58
CA GLY A 113 1.83 -30.97 -4.79
C GLY A 113 1.10 -29.78 -5.44
N GLU A 114 0.14 -30.07 -6.32
CA GLU A 114 -0.58 -29.07 -7.09
C GLU A 114 -2.05 -28.94 -6.66
N TRP A 115 -2.61 -27.74 -6.90
CA TRP A 115 -4.04 -27.50 -6.69
C TRP A 115 -4.91 -28.38 -7.59
N GLY A 116 -4.49 -28.56 -8.84
CA GLY A 116 -5.29 -29.20 -9.87
C GLY A 116 -5.90 -28.21 -10.85
N THR A 117 -5.90 -28.60 -12.11
CA THR A 117 -6.57 -27.93 -13.22
C THR A 117 -7.66 -28.82 -13.78
N PHE A 118 -8.66 -28.21 -14.41
CA PHE A 118 -9.68 -28.94 -15.14
C PHE A 118 -9.24 -29.12 -16.58
N ASP A 119 -8.63 -30.27 -16.88
CA ASP A 119 -8.13 -30.60 -18.21
C ASP A 119 -8.82 -31.86 -18.74
N ASN A 120 -9.24 -31.81 -20.01
CA ASN A 120 -9.87 -32.94 -20.73
C ASN A 120 -11.07 -33.60 -20.01
N GLY A 121 -11.83 -32.82 -19.23
CA GLY A 121 -13.01 -33.32 -18.51
C GLY A 121 -12.71 -33.96 -17.15
N THR A 122 -11.45 -33.96 -16.71
CA THR A 122 -11.01 -34.54 -15.44
C THR A 122 -10.26 -33.51 -14.60
N TRP A 123 -10.43 -33.58 -13.28
CA TRP A 123 -9.66 -32.77 -12.34
C TRP A 123 -8.37 -33.49 -11.95
N THR A 124 -7.26 -32.76 -11.98
CA THR A 124 -5.95 -33.21 -11.47
C THR A 124 -5.70 -32.68 -10.05
N GLY A 125 -4.56 -33.03 -9.43
CA GLY A 125 -4.14 -32.51 -8.12
C GLY A 125 -5.15 -32.69 -6.99
N ALA A 126 -5.16 -31.76 -6.03
CA ALA A 126 -6.04 -31.82 -4.86
C ALA A 126 -7.54 -31.76 -5.21
N PHE A 127 -7.93 -31.00 -6.23
CA PHE A 127 -9.31 -31.02 -6.73
C PHE A 127 -9.69 -32.39 -7.33
N GLY A 128 -8.74 -33.08 -7.98
CA GLY A 128 -8.92 -34.45 -8.45
C GLY A 128 -9.15 -35.44 -7.30
N GLU A 129 -8.38 -35.33 -6.21
CA GLU A 129 -8.57 -36.16 -5.01
C GLU A 129 -9.96 -35.95 -4.38
N LEU A 130 -10.44 -34.70 -4.36
CA LEU A 130 -11.75 -34.35 -3.85
C LEU A 130 -12.88 -34.91 -4.73
N VAL A 131 -12.81 -34.70 -6.04
CA VAL A 131 -13.85 -35.15 -6.99
C VAL A 131 -13.93 -36.68 -7.07
N ASN A 132 -12.79 -37.37 -6.95
CA ASN A 132 -12.71 -38.83 -6.94
C ASN A 132 -13.09 -39.45 -5.58
N GLY A 133 -13.40 -38.65 -4.55
CA GLY A 133 -13.78 -39.13 -3.23
C GLY A 133 -12.63 -39.73 -2.41
N ARG A 134 -11.38 -39.45 -2.82
CA ARG A 134 -10.16 -39.88 -2.10
C ARG A 134 -9.85 -38.96 -0.91
N ALA A 135 -10.21 -37.68 -1.02
CA ALA A 135 -10.19 -36.71 0.07
C ALA A 135 -11.61 -36.18 0.37
N ASP A 136 -11.84 -35.77 1.62
CA ASP A 136 -13.12 -35.20 2.07
C ASP A 136 -13.08 -33.66 2.10
N ILE A 137 -11.91 -33.07 2.40
CA ILE A 137 -11.69 -31.62 2.47
C ILE A 137 -10.33 -31.28 1.83
N ILE A 138 -10.23 -30.11 1.18
CA ILE A 138 -8.96 -29.52 0.76
C ILE A 138 -8.56 -28.44 1.76
N ALA A 139 -7.31 -28.46 2.25
CA ALA A 139 -6.78 -27.45 3.14
C ALA A 139 -5.70 -26.60 2.46
N GLY A 140 -6.04 -25.35 2.16
CA GLY A 140 -5.09 -24.32 1.74
C GLY A 140 -5.79 -23.03 1.34
N ALA A 141 -5.02 -22.09 0.78
CA ALA A 141 -5.54 -20.80 0.28
C ALA A 141 -5.98 -20.89 -1.19
N THR A 142 -7.07 -21.62 -1.48
CA THR A 142 -7.62 -21.63 -2.84
C THR A 142 -8.31 -20.32 -3.18
N ILE A 143 -8.09 -19.81 -4.39
CA ILE A 143 -8.86 -18.71 -4.94
C ILE A 143 -10.24 -19.22 -5.36
N MET A 144 -11.28 -18.46 -5.02
CA MET A 144 -12.65 -18.74 -5.47
C MET A 144 -12.77 -18.45 -6.97
N GLN A 145 -12.81 -19.51 -7.76
CA GLN A 145 -12.99 -19.46 -9.21
C GLN A 145 -14.27 -20.23 -9.61
N TYR A 146 -14.83 -19.89 -10.77
CA TYR A 146 -16.09 -20.47 -11.23
C TYR A 146 -15.98 -22.00 -11.41
N ASP A 147 -14.97 -22.47 -12.14
CA ASP A 147 -14.66 -23.89 -12.34
C ASP A 147 -14.50 -24.67 -11.03
N ARG A 148 -13.74 -24.13 -10.06
CA ARG A 148 -13.54 -24.75 -8.74
C ARG A 148 -14.82 -24.81 -7.92
N SER A 149 -15.66 -23.78 -8.04
CA SER A 149 -17.00 -23.75 -7.40
C SER A 149 -17.98 -24.74 -8.02
N GLN A 150 -17.79 -25.11 -9.29
CA GLN A 150 -18.60 -26.15 -9.93
C GLN A 150 -18.23 -27.56 -9.43
N ALA A 151 -16.95 -27.77 -9.11
CA ALA A 151 -16.42 -29.06 -8.66
C ALA A 151 -16.57 -29.29 -7.14
N SER A 152 -16.62 -28.22 -6.35
CA SER A 152 -16.61 -28.28 -4.89
C SER A 152 -17.37 -27.12 -4.25
N ASP A 153 -17.90 -27.35 -3.06
CA ASP A 153 -18.41 -26.26 -2.23
C ASP A 153 -17.23 -25.60 -1.52
N LEU A 154 -17.02 -24.32 -1.80
CA LEU A 154 -15.98 -23.52 -1.18
C LEU A 154 -16.50 -22.87 0.11
N THR A 155 -15.62 -22.75 1.11
CA THR A 155 -15.93 -22.01 2.34
C THR A 155 -16.10 -20.52 2.04
N TYR A 156 -16.71 -19.79 2.99
CA TYR A 156 -16.69 -18.34 2.93
C TYR A 156 -15.23 -17.84 2.98
N PRO A 157 -14.83 -16.89 2.12
CA PRO A 157 -13.46 -16.42 2.09
C PRO A 157 -13.05 -15.85 3.46
N PHE A 158 -11.96 -16.38 4.02
CA PHE A 158 -11.38 -15.86 5.27
C PHE A 158 -10.43 -14.68 5.04
N GLN A 159 -10.00 -14.46 3.79
CA GLN A 159 -9.13 -13.37 3.38
C GLN A 159 -9.54 -12.84 2.00
N PHE A 160 -9.45 -11.53 1.82
CA PHE A 160 -9.59 -10.87 0.52
C PHE A 160 -8.22 -10.32 0.11
N GLU A 161 -7.75 -10.73 -1.06
CA GLU A 161 -6.53 -10.20 -1.65
C GLU A 161 -6.84 -9.36 -2.88
N MET A 162 -6.02 -8.34 -3.12
CA MET A 162 -6.03 -7.57 -4.36
C MET A 162 -4.84 -8.00 -5.20
N THR A 163 -5.06 -8.28 -6.48
CA THR A 163 -3.97 -8.54 -7.42
C THR A 163 -3.14 -7.27 -7.58
N GLY A 164 -1.85 -7.36 -7.24
CA GLY A 164 -0.89 -6.26 -7.37
C GLY A 164 0.32 -6.69 -8.20
N MET A 165 1.11 -5.71 -8.63
CA MET A 165 2.40 -5.95 -9.29
C MET A 165 3.52 -5.71 -8.29
N LEU A 166 4.37 -6.71 -8.09
CA LEU A 166 5.60 -6.55 -7.33
C LEU A 166 6.66 -5.91 -8.22
N ILE A 167 7.25 -4.81 -7.75
CA ILE A 167 8.37 -4.15 -8.42
C ILE A 167 9.59 -4.11 -7.51
N ARG A 168 10.77 -4.08 -8.13
CA ARG A 168 12.00 -3.81 -7.39
C ARG A 168 11.89 -2.43 -6.75
N SER A 169 12.27 -2.33 -5.48
CA SER A 169 12.37 -1.04 -4.80
C SER A 169 13.26 -0.12 -5.64
N PRO A 170 12.82 1.12 -5.93
CA PRO A 170 13.66 2.05 -6.67
C PRO A 170 14.96 2.28 -5.89
N GLU A 171 16.09 2.25 -6.58
CA GLU A 171 17.36 2.65 -5.98
C GLU A 171 17.32 4.17 -5.72
N GLN A 172 17.77 4.58 -4.54
CA GLN A 172 17.87 5.99 -4.16
C GLN A 172 19.01 6.62 -4.96
N TYR A 173 18.70 7.08 -6.18
CA TYR A 173 19.68 7.67 -7.08
C TYR A 173 20.04 9.09 -6.63
N THR A 174 21.13 9.26 -5.89
CA THR A 174 21.70 10.57 -5.56
C THR A 174 22.95 10.82 -6.39
N ASP A 175 22.81 10.98 -7.71
CA ASP A 175 23.97 11.21 -8.59
C ASP A 175 24.70 12.53 -8.30
N ASN A 176 24.04 13.47 -7.62
CA ASN A 176 24.55 14.82 -7.46
C ASN A 176 24.42 15.33 -6.01
N THR A 177 25.14 14.71 -5.08
CA THR A 177 25.23 15.14 -3.67
C THR A 177 25.51 16.65 -3.51
N PHE A 178 26.28 17.24 -4.43
CA PHE A 178 26.58 18.68 -4.42
C PHE A 178 25.41 19.57 -4.85
N LEU A 179 24.51 19.09 -5.71
CA LEU A 179 23.36 19.89 -6.18
C LEU A 179 22.24 19.98 -5.13
N ILE A 180 22.27 19.12 -4.10
CA ILE A 180 21.31 19.17 -2.97
C ILE A 180 21.35 20.54 -2.28
N VAL A 181 22.51 21.19 -2.23
CA VAL A 181 22.65 22.53 -1.63
C VAL A 181 21.91 23.61 -2.44
N THR A 182 21.73 23.40 -3.74
CA THR A 182 21.01 24.34 -4.63
C THR A 182 19.52 24.01 -4.77
N GLU A 183 19.09 22.80 -4.42
CA GLU A 183 17.70 22.34 -4.53
C GLU A 183 16.66 23.16 -3.72
N PRO A 184 16.97 23.76 -2.54
CA PRO A 184 15.99 24.50 -1.75
C PRO A 184 15.37 25.70 -2.48
N PHE A 185 16.10 26.28 -3.43
CA PHE A 185 15.65 27.42 -4.22
C PHE A 185 15.81 27.16 -5.71
N LYS A 186 14.77 27.50 -6.49
CA LYS A 186 14.85 27.49 -7.95
C LYS A 186 15.93 28.47 -8.43
N LEU A 187 16.53 28.19 -9.58
CA LEU A 187 17.49 29.09 -10.25
C LEU A 187 16.97 30.52 -10.42
N GLU A 188 15.65 30.69 -10.60
CA GLU A 188 14.99 32.00 -10.65
C GLU A 188 15.19 32.82 -9.38
N VAL A 189 15.10 32.20 -8.20
CA VAL A 189 15.27 32.85 -6.90
C VAL A 189 16.73 33.26 -6.70
N TRP A 190 17.68 32.41 -7.12
CA TRP A 190 19.10 32.74 -7.11
C TRP A 190 19.42 33.94 -8.01
N GLY A 191 18.83 33.97 -9.21
CA GLY A 191 18.94 35.11 -10.13
C GLY A 191 18.38 36.41 -9.53
N LEU A 192 17.22 36.33 -8.88
CA LEU A 192 16.61 37.47 -8.19
C LEU A 192 17.45 37.94 -6.99
N ALA A 193 18.06 37.03 -6.23
CA ALA A 193 18.98 37.38 -5.14
C ALA A 193 20.21 38.15 -5.67
N ALA A 194 20.82 37.68 -6.76
CA ALA A 194 21.94 38.39 -7.40
C ALA A 194 21.51 39.77 -7.95
N ALA A 195 20.34 39.85 -8.60
CA ALA A 195 19.81 41.10 -9.13
C ALA A 195 19.53 42.13 -8.01
N THR A 196 18.93 41.70 -6.89
CA THR A 196 18.64 42.58 -5.75
C THR A 196 19.91 43.09 -5.05
N ILE A 197 21.00 42.31 -5.01
CA ILE A 197 22.33 42.78 -4.58
C ILE A 197 22.85 43.89 -5.50
N CYS A 198 22.74 43.72 -6.83
CA CYS A 198 23.18 44.74 -7.78
C CYS A 198 22.34 46.02 -7.66
N VAL A 199 21.02 45.91 -7.57
CA VAL A 199 20.11 47.07 -7.45
C VAL A 199 20.37 47.83 -6.14
N SER A 200 20.54 47.13 -5.02
CA SER A 200 20.85 47.76 -3.73
C SER A 200 22.24 48.42 -3.72
N ALA A 201 23.22 47.83 -4.40
CA ALA A 201 24.54 48.44 -4.59
C ALA A 201 24.48 49.75 -5.40
N ILE A 202 23.67 49.79 -6.46
CA ILE A 202 23.42 51.01 -7.25
C ILE A 202 22.75 52.07 -6.37
N ALA A 203 21.72 51.69 -5.61
CA ALA A 203 21.01 52.60 -4.72
C ALA A 203 21.96 53.20 -3.66
N LEU A 204 22.83 52.40 -3.05
CA LEU A 204 23.85 52.89 -2.10
C LEU A 204 24.83 53.86 -2.77
N LYS A 205 25.24 53.56 -4.01
CA LYS A 205 26.13 54.44 -4.76
C LYS A 205 25.45 55.78 -5.08
N CYS A 206 24.17 55.78 -5.44
CA CYS A 206 23.39 56.99 -5.65
C CYS A 206 23.26 57.83 -4.38
N ILE A 207 22.95 57.20 -3.24
CA ILE A 207 22.83 57.89 -1.94
C ILE A 207 24.16 58.54 -1.53
N THR A 208 25.25 57.79 -1.59
CA THR A 208 26.58 58.28 -1.19
C THR A 208 27.12 59.38 -2.11
N THR A 209 26.75 59.33 -3.40
CA THR A 209 27.09 60.40 -4.35
C THR A 209 26.26 61.65 -4.11
N ALA A 210 24.97 61.51 -3.76
CA ALA A 210 24.08 62.63 -3.45
C ALA A 210 24.47 63.34 -2.14
N LEU A 211 24.91 62.58 -1.12
CA LEU A 211 25.37 63.13 0.17
C LEU A 211 26.88 63.45 0.18
N ARG A 212 27.53 63.56 -0.99
CA ARG A 212 28.94 63.95 -1.12
C ARG A 212 29.26 65.28 -0.43
N SER A 213 28.31 66.22 -0.41
CA SER A 213 28.47 67.52 0.27
C SER A 213 28.54 67.41 1.79
N GLN A 214 28.07 66.30 2.37
CA GLN A 214 28.02 66.06 3.82
C GLN A 214 29.21 65.22 4.34
N MET A 215 30.33 65.19 3.60
CA MET A 215 31.53 64.41 3.93
C MET A 215 31.27 62.89 4.09
N GLU A 216 30.30 62.33 3.36
CA GLU A 216 30.07 60.89 3.35
C GLU A 216 31.21 60.10 2.70
N ILE A 217 31.48 58.90 3.26
CA ILE A 217 32.43 57.92 2.72
C ILE A 217 31.98 57.53 1.31
N GLN A 218 32.89 57.71 0.35
CA GLN A 218 32.65 57.36 -1.04
C GLN A 218 33.06 55.91 -1.30
N TYR A 219 32.09 55.05 -1.59
CA TYR A 219 32.34 53.66 -1.98
C TYR A 219 32.43 53.53 -3.50
N SER A 220 33.35 52.70 -4.00
CA SER A 220 33.32 52.22 -5.38
C SER A 220 32.12 51.27 -5.59
N PHE A 221 31.64 51.14 -6.83
CA PHE A 221 30.54 50.21 -7.14
C PHE A 221 30.83 48.77 -6.68
N VAL A 222 32.06 48.29 -6.92
CA VAL A 222 32.50 46.95 -6.48
C VAL A 222 32.47 46.81 -4.96
N GLN A 223 32.79 47.88 -4.23
CA GLN A 223 32.72 47.89 -2.77
C GLN A 223 31.26 47.86 -2.28
N CYS A 224 30.35 48.57 -2.96
CA CYS A 224 28.92 48.48 -2.65
C CYS A 224 28.40 47.05 -2.86
N VAL A 225 28.72 46.41 -4.00
CA VAL A 225 28.34 45.02 -4.26
C VAL A 225 28.91 44.09 -3.19
N TRP A 226 30.18 44.27 -2.82
CA TRP A 226 30.83 43.48 -1.77
C TRP A 226 30.16 43.63 -0.40
N ILE A 227 29.74 44.86 -0.04
CA ILE A 227 29.01 45.13 1.21
C ILE A 227 27.69 44.35 1.24
N PHE A 228 26.87 44.46 0.18
CA PHE A 228 25.58 43.76 0.11
C PHE A 228 25.74 42.24 0.04
N PHE A 229 26.77 41.75 -0.65
CA PHE A 229 27.13 40.34 -0.68
C PHE A 229 27.60 39.83 0.70
N SER A 230 28.40 40.62 1.43
CA SER A 230 28.86 40.25 2.77
C SER A 230 27.67 40.10 3.72
N VAL A 231 26.75 41.08 3.71
CA VAL A 231 25.52 41.00 4.52
C VAL A 231 24.64 39.81 4.10
N PHE A 232 24.58 39.50 2.81
CA PHE A 232 23.86 38.32 2.28
C PHE A 232 24.41 37.01 2.84
N VAL A 233 25.73 36.88 2.97
CA VAL A 233 26.43 35.72 3.57
C VAL A 233 26.49 35.82 5.10
N GLN A 234 25.75 36.76 5.70
CA GLN A 234 25.73 37.03 7.14
C GLN A 234 27.08 37.42 7.75
N GLN A 235 27.97 37.98 6.94
CA GLN A 235 29.21 38.60 7.40
C GLN A 235 28.97 40.06 7.78
N GLY A 236 29.64 40.49 8.85
CA GLY A 236 29.60 41.88 9.30
C GLY A 236 30.31 42.82 8.34
N VAL A 237 29.85 44.07 8.26
CA VAL A 237 30.50 45.12 7.47
C VAL A 237 31.57 45.80 8.35
N PRO A 238 32.85 45.86 7.93
CA PRO A 238 33.92 46.41 8.76
C PRO A 238 33.86 47.94 8.92
N ILE A 239 33.22 48.65 7.98
CA ILE A 239 33.10 50.11 7.98
C ILE A 239 31.62 50.49 7.82
N GLN A 240 31.04 51.06 8.87
CA GLN A 240 29.65 51.48 8.88
C GLN A 240 29.47 52.88 8.26
N PRO A 241 28.45 53.11 7.40
CA PRO A 241 28.17 54.44 6.89
C PRO A 241 27.70 55.39 8.01
N THR A 242 28.08 56.65 7.88
CA THR A 242 27.80 57.70 8.88
C THR A 242 26.35 58.19 8.83
N SER A 243 25.73 58.18 7.65
CA SER A 243 24.38 58.71 7.43
C SER A 243 23.24 57.77 7.80
N TRP A 244 22.16 58.36 8.28
CA TRP A 244 20.92 57.67 8.64
C TRP A 244 20.25 56.99 7.44
N SER A 245 20.28 57.61 6.26
CA SER A 245 19.67 57.04 5.04
C SER A 245 20.35 55.73 4.63
N SER A 246 21.69 55.72 4.63
CA SER A 246 22.51 54.54 4.31
C SER A 246 22.36 53.44 5.36
N ARG A 247 22.22 53.81 6.65
CA ARG A 247 21.97 52.85 7.75
C ARG A 247 20.60 52.19 7.66
N SER A 248 19.55 52.96 7.38
CA SER A 248 18.21 52.41 7.20
C SER A 248 18.17 51.41 6.05
N MET A 249 18.79 51.75 4.90
CA MET A 249 18.84 50.84 3.76
C MET A 249 19.58 49.53 4.05
N LEU A 250 20.74 49.60 4.74
CA LEU A 250 21.46 48.40 5.17
C LEU A 250 20.64 47.57 6.18
N SER A 251 19.88 48.22 7.06
CA SER A 251 19.03 47.54 8.04
C SER A 251 17.89 46.77 7.37
N PHE A 252 17.24 47.38 6.37
CA PHE A 252 16.22 46.70 5.55
C PHE A 252 16.81 45.52 4.77
N TRP A 253 17.99 45.71 4.17
CA TRP A 253 18.68 44.62 3.47
C TRP A 253 19.07 43.47 4.41
N TRP A 254 19.55 43.79 5.60
CA TRP A 254 19.90 42.81 6.62
C TRP A 254 18.70 41.96 7.05
N LEU A 255 17.54 42.59 7.29
CA LEU A 255 16.29 41.87 7.61
C LEU A 255 15.84 40.96 6.45
N ALA A 256 15.93 41.45 5.20
CA ALA A 256 15.62 40.65 4.02
C ALA A 256 16.56 39.44 3.88
N SER A 257 17.86 39.63 4.11
CA SER A 257 18.86 38.55 4.05
C SER A 257 18.63 37.48 5.13
N ILE A 258 18.32 37.87 6.37
CA ILE A 258 18.00 36.90 7.44
C ILE A 258 16.75 36.10 7.09
N THR A 259 15.73 36.75 6.54
CA THR A 259 14.48 36.09 6.14
C THR A 259 14.72 35.08 5.00
N LEU A 260 15.55 35.44 4.02
CA LEU A 260 15.96 34.53 2.94
C LEU A 260 16.77 33.34 3.48
N LEU A 261 17.69 33.55 4.42
CA LEU A 261 18.42 32.43 5.04
C LEU A 261 17.48 31.51 5.84
N ALA A 262 16.56 32.08 6.62
CA ALA A 262 15.59 31.30 7.39
C ALA A 262 14.72 30.42 6.46
N THR A 263 14.29 30.98 5.33
CA THR A 263 13.53 30.21 4.33
C THR A 263 14.38 29.13 3.67
N TYR A 264 15.63 29.45 3.31
CA TYR A 264 16.57 28.50 2.70
C TYR A 264 16.83 27.30 3.62
N THR A 265 17.17 27.59 4.88
CA THR A 265 17.44 26.56 5.89
C THR A 265 16.20 25.72 6.17
N GLY A 266 15.02 26.33 6.28
CA GLY A 266 13.76 25.59 6.44
C GLY A 266 13.47 24.63 5.29
N SER A 267 13.62 25.09 4.04
CA SER A 267 13.42 24.25 2.85
C SER A 267 14.46 23.13 2.74
N LEU A 268 15.71 23.41 3.13
CA LEU A 268 16.79 22.42 3.14
C LEU A 268 16.54 21.33 4.20
N VAL A 269 16.09 21.70 5.40
CA VAL A 269 15.69 20.71 6.43
C VAL A 269 14.52 19.86 5.95
N ALA A 270 13.52 20.46 5.30
CA ALA A 270 12.38 19.71 4.75
C ALA A 270 12.82 18.71 3.67
N LEU A 271 13.82 19.04 2.86
CA LEU A 271 14.38 18.11 1.87
C LEU A 271 15.08 16.91 2.52
N PHE A 272 15.82 17.12 3.61
CA PHE A 272 16.48 16.01 4.33
C PHE A 272 15.53 15.20 5.21
N ALA A 273 14.35 15.72 5.53
CA ALA A 273 13.35 14.98 6.29
C ALA A 273 12.60 13.94 5.45
N VAL A 274 12.58 14.07 4.12
CA VAL A 274 11.77 13.22 3.24
C VAL A 274 12.61 12.62 2.13
N ASP A 275 12.78 11.30 2.19
CA ASP A 275 13.36 10.54 1.08
C ASP A 275 12.37 10.49 -0.09
N LYS A 276 12.75 11.09 -1.22
CA LYS A 276 11.96 11.02 -2.46
C LYS A 276 12.27 9.73 -3.20
N THR A 277 11.37 8.74 -3.11
CA THR A 277 11.42 7.56 -3.99
C THR A 277 10.78 7.89 -5.34
N VAL A 278 11.57 7.95 -6.40
CA VAL A 278 11.03 8.14 -7.76
C VAL A 278 10.70 6.76 -8.34
N LEU A 279 9.41 6.48 -8.51
CA LEU A 279 8.96 5.29 -9.23
C LEU A 279 9.18 5.51 -10.74
N SER A 280 9.72 4.49 -11.42
CA SER A 280 9.97 4.54 -12.87
C SER A 280 8.69 4.61 -13.73
N PHE A 281 7.52 4.38 -13.14
CA PHE A 281 6.25 4.33 -13.86
C PHE A 281 5.12 4.98 -13.05
N LYS A 282 4.15 5.56 -13.75
CA LYS A 282 2.92 6.11 -13.15
C LYS A 282 1.79 5.10 -13.24
N SER A 283 0.95 5.01 -12.21
CA SER A 283 -0.17 4.06 -12.10
C SER A 283 -1.06 3.97 -13.35
N ASN A 284 -1.28 5.08 -14.05
CA ASN A 284 -2.17 5.14 -15.21
C ASN A 284 -1.61 4.45 -16.46
N GLU A 285 -0.29 4.28 -16.56
CA GLU A 285 0.34 3.58 -17.69
C GLU A 285 0.30 2.06 -17.53
N ILE A 286 0.23 1.56 -16.29
CA ILE A 286 0.16 0.14 -15.97
C ILE A 286 -1.14 -0.46 -16.53
N CYS A 287 -2.30 0.16 -16.24
CA CYS A 287 -3.59 -0.36 -16.70
C CYS A 287 -3.69 -0.48 -18.23
N ARG A 288 -3.04 0.42 -18.99
CA ARG A 288 -3.07 0.39 -20.46
C ARG A 288 -2.18 -0.68 -21.09
N LYS A 289 -1.17 -1.17 -20.38
CA LYS A 289 -0.22 -2.15 -20.93
C LYS A 289 -0.64 -3.60 -20.72
N PHE A 290 -1.60 -3.83 -19.82
CA PHE A 290 -2.04 -5.16 -19.39
C PHE A 290 -3.54 -5.43 -19.64
N THR A 291 -4.23 -4.55 -20.37
CA THR A 291 -5.56 -4.80 -20.94
C THR A 291 -5.43 -4.93 -22.45
#